data_AF-A0A258JSS4-F1
#
_entry.id   AF-A0A258JSS4-F1
#
_cell.length_a   1.000
_cell.length_b   1.000
_cell.length_c   1.000
_cell.angle_alpha   90.00
_cell.angle_beta   90.00
_cell.angle_gamma   90.00
#
_symmetry.space_group_name_H-M   'P 1'
#
loop_
_entity.id
_entity.type
_entity.pdbx_description
1 polymer ?
#
loop_
_entity_poly.entity_id
_entity_poly.type
_entity_poly.pdbx_seq_one_letter_code
_entity_poly.pdbx_strand_id
1 'polypeptide(L)' 'MEEVTNLDHSPKLKELLKMYVSRKYEEDAQYDDWHLFQEYSWLKNNNQLDELFKEECLTNRLNDEHYRG' A
#
# COMPACT_ATOMS: atom_id res chain seq x y z
N MET A 1 18.84 -1.40 -17.90
CA MET A 1 17.46 -0.90 -17.82
C MET A 1 17.21 -0.68 -16.34
N GLU A 2 17.42 0.54 -15.86
CA GLU A 2 17.10 0.89 -14.47
C GLU A 2 15.61 1.21 -14.45
N GLU A 3 14.78 0.18 -14.37
CA GLU A 3 13.39 0.34 -13.99
C GLU A 3 13.38 0.77 -12.53
N VAL A 4 13.36 2.08 -12.36
CA VAL A 4 13.23 2.77 -11.08
C VAL A 4 12.14 2.08 -10.28
N THR A 5 12.55 1.39 -9.21
CA THR A 5 11.72 0.94 -8.10
C THR A 5 11.13 2.17 -7.42
N ASN A 6 10.12 2.75 -8.06
CA ASN A 6 9.44 4.01 -7.69
C ASN A 6 8.71 3.95 -6.33
N LEU A 7 8.85 2.84 -5.59
CA LEU A 7 8.41 2.73 -4.20
C LEU A 7 9.35 3.47 -3.23
N ASP A 8 10.62 3.66 -3.60
CA ASP A 8 11.58 4.37 -2.74
C ASP A 8 11.26 5.88 -2.63
N HIS A 9 10.72 6.45 -3.71
CA HIS A 9 10.34 7.86 -3.77
C HIS A 9 9.14 8.25 -2.90
N SER A 10 8.43 7.28 -2.32
CA SER A 10 7.24 7.54 -1.52
C SER A 10 7.14 6.53 -0.37
N PRO A 11 7.76 6.82 0.79
CA PRO A 11 7.68 5.95 1.96
C PRO A 11 6.24 5.64 2.37
N LYS A 12 5.33 6.61 2.23
CA LYS A 12 3.89 6.42 2.45
C LYS A 12 3.28 5.35 1.54
N LEU A 13 3.60 5.37 0.25
CA LEU A 13 3.08 4.40 -0.70
C LEU A 13 3.53 2.98 -0.34
N LYS A 14 4.79 2.84 0.09
CA LYS A 14 5.34 1.57 0.56
C LYS A 14 4.63 1.07 1.82
N GLU A 15 4.32 1.95 2.79
CA GLU A 15 3.52 1.59 3.96
C GLU A 15 2.09 1.17 3.59
N LEU A 16 1.43 1.88 2.69
CA LEU A 16 0.09 1.53 2.23
C LEU A 16 0.04 0.18 1.54
N LEU A 17 1.02 -0.10 0.68
CA LEU A 17 1.15 -1.42 0.07
C LEU A 17 1.31 -2.50 1.13
N LYS A 18 2.18 -2.29 2.13
CA LYS A 18 2.31 -3.24 3.24
C LYS A 18 0.99 -3.46 3.99
N MET A 19 0.23 -2.41 4.27
CA MET A 19 -1.09 -2.56 4.90
C MET A 19 -2.08 -3.30 3.99
N TYR A 20 -2.07 -3.02 2.69
CA TYR A 20 -2.91 -3.67 1.69
C TYR A 20 -2.60 -5.17 1.57
N VAL A 21 -1.33 -5.56 1.36
CA VAL A 21 -0.95 -6.98 1.33
C VAL A 21 -1.18 -7.64 2.69
N SER A 22 -0.92 -6.94 3.80
CA SER A 22 -1.20 -7.45 5.15
C SER A 22 -2.69 -7.75 5.35
N ARG A 23 -3.61 -6.90 4.88
CA ARG A 23 -5.05 -7.19 4.96
C ARG A 23 -5.53 -8.26 3.99
N LYS A 24 -4.96 -8.28 2.79
CA LYS A 24 -5.40 -9.16 1.70
C LYS A 24 -4.91 -10.58 1.87
N TYR A 25 -3.70 -10.76 2.40
CA TYR A 25 -3.03 -12.05 2.52
C TYR A 25 -2.78 -12.45 3.99
N GLU A 26 -3.01 -11.54 4.95
CA GLU A 26 -2.88 -11.78 6.40
C GLU A 26 -1.56 -12.47 6.77
N GLU A 27 -1.62 -13.75 7.16
CA GLU A 27 -0.44 -14.53 7.57
C GLU A 27 0.47 -14.91 6.38
N ASP A 28 -0.04 -14.86 5.15
CA ASP A 28 0.69 -15.15 3.91
C ASP A 28 1.24 -13.87 3.24
N ALA A 29 1.10 -12.72 3.91
CA ALA A 29 1.50 -11.43 3.37
C ALA A 29 3.02 -11.34 3.21
N GLN A 30 3.47 -11.15 1.97
CA GLN A 30 4.87 -10.96 1.63
C GLN A 30 5.22 -9.47 1.53
N TYR A 31 6.18 -9.04 2.35
CA TYR A 31 6.62 -7.65 2.44
C TYR A 31 7.94 -7.37 1.71
N ASP A 32 8.44 -8.34 0.95
CA ASP A 32 9.62 -8.18 0.10
C ASP A 32 9.42 -7.08 -0.93
N ASP A 33 10.46 -6.29 -1.18
CA ASP A 33 10.44 -5.18 -2.14
C ASP A 33 9.96 -5.63 -3.54
N TRP A 34 10.33 -6.86 -3.95
CA TRP A 34 9.86 -7.46 -5.19
C TRP A 34 8.35 -7.73 -5.18
N HIS A 35 7.81 -8.31 -4.11
CA HIS A 35 6.38 -8.61 -3.98
C HIS A 35 5.54 -7.33 -3.89
N LEU A 36 6.00 -6.36 -3.11
CA LEU A 36 5.36 -5.04 -3.03
C LEU A 36 5.35 -4.33 -4.38
N PHE A 37 6.43 -4.45 -5.16
CA PHE A 37 6.50 -3.88 -6.50
C PHE A 37 5.59 -4.60 -7.49
N GLN A 38 5.51 -5.93 -7.43
CA GLN A 38 4.57 -6.72 -8.24
C GLN A 38 3.12 -6.30 -7.97
N GLU A 39 2.71 -6.21 -6.70
CA GLU A 39 1.34 -5.77 -6.37
C GLU A 39 1.08 -4.33 -6.79
N TYR A 40 2.05 -3.43 -6.58
CA TYR A 40 1.94 -2.06 -7.05
C TYR A 40 1.74 -1.99 -8.57
N SER A 41 2.55 -2.73 -9.33
CA SER A 41 2.46 -2.79 -10.79
C SER A 41 1.12 -3.39 -11.24
N TRP A 42 0.63 -4.42 -10.53
CA TRP A 42 -0.67 -5.04 -10.80
C TRP A 42 -1.82 -4.07 -10.55
N LEU A 43 -1.83 -3.37 -9.41
CA LEU A 43 -2.83 -2.35 -9.07
C LEU A 43 -2.79 -1.18 -10.06
N LYS A 44 -1.60 -0.78 -10.51
CA LYS A 44 -1.42 0.26 -11.54
C LYS A 44 -1.99 -0.18 -12.88
N ASN A 45 -1.71 -1.42 -13.29
CA ASN A 45 -2.18 -1.96 -14.57
C ASN A 45 -3.72 -2.11 -14.58
N ASN A 46 -4.29 -2.50 -13.45
CA ASN A 46 -5.74 -2.62 -13.26
C ASN A 46 -6.43 -1.27 -12.94
N ASN A 47 -5.68 -0.18 -12.86
CA ASN A 47 -6.19 1.14 -12.48
C ASN A 47 -6.88 1.16 -11.09
N GLN A 48 -6.49 0.24 -10.21
CA GLN A 48 -6.95 0.06 -8.83
C GLN A 48 -6.03 0.75 -7.81
N LEU A 49 -5.07 1.54 -8.28
CA LEU A 49 -4.20 2.34 -7.40
C LEU A 49 -5.01 3.25 -6.46
N ASP A 50 -6.17 3.71 -6.90
CA ASP A 50 -7.08 4.55 -6.12
C ASP A 50 -7.62 3.82 -4.86
N GLU A 51 -7.74 2.50 -4.89
CA GLU A 51 -8.17 1.72 -3.71
C GLU A 51 -7.13 1.75 -2.59
N LEU A 52 -5.83 1.71 -2.94
CA LEU A 52 -4.72 1.89 -1.99
C LEU A 52 -4.82 3.24 -1.25
N PHE A 53 -5.14 4.31 -1.97
CA PHE A 53 -5.31 5.65 -1.38
C PHE A 53 -6.62 5.79 -0.60
N LYS A 54 -7.70 5.11 -1.02
CA LYS A 54 -8.94 5.04 -0.22
C LYS A 54 -8.71 4.35 1.11
N GLU A 55 -7.91 3.30 1.14
CA GLU A 55 -7.53 2.65 2.40
C GLU A 55 -6.64 3.54 3.29
N GLU A 56 -5.76 4.37 2.73
CA GLU A 56 -5.05 5.42 3.50
C GLU A 56 -6.05 6.34 4.19
N CYS A 57 -7.02 6.85 3.43
CA CYS A 57 -8.00 7.81 3.91
C CYS A 57 -8.90 7.22 5.01
N LEU A 58 -9.33 5.97 4.84
CA LEU A 58 -10.14 5.25 5.83
C LEU A 58 -9.35 4.95 7.11
N THR A 59 -8.11 4.49 6.98
CA THR A 59 -7.25 4.17 8.13
C THR A 59 -6.85 5.44 8.88
N ASN A 60 -6.55 6.53 8.18
CA ASN A 60 -6.24 7.82 8.79
C ASN A 60 -7.46 8.42 9.50
N ARG A 61 -8.66 8.33 8.91
CA ARG A 61 -9.90 8.82 9.52
C ARG A 61 -10.27 8.03 10.78
N LEU A 62 -10.08 6.71 10.78
CA LEU A 62 -10.29 5.87 11.96
C LEU A 62 -9.30 6.18 13.09
N ASN A 63 -8.06 6.58 12.76
CA ASN A 63 -7.09 7.05 13.75
C ASN A 63 -7.44 8.44 14.31
N ASP A 64 -7.95 9.36 13.48
CA ASP A 64 -8.33 10.72 13.92
C ASP A 64 -9.55 10.70 14.86
N GLU A 65 -10.52 9.80 14.62
CA GLU A 65 -11.66 9.60 15.52
C GLU A 65 -11.28 8.96 16.87
N HIS A 66 -10.09 8.35 17.00
CA HIS A 66 -9.60 7.81 18.27
C HIS A 66 -8.87 8.85 19.15
N TYR A 67 -8.55 10.03 18.61
CA TYR A 67 -7.86 11.13 19.32
C TYR A 67 -8.78 12.25 19.82
N ARG A 68 -10.09 12.14 19.61
CA ARG A 68 -11.12 12.99 20.24
C ARG A 68 -11.91 12.21 21.29
N GLY A 69 -11.19 11.60 22.23
CA GLY A 69 -11.72 11.15 23.52
C GLY A 69 -11.52 12.20 24.58
#